data_AF-A0A0M7REQ9-F1
#
_entry.id   AF-A0A0M7REQ9-F1
#
_cell.length_a   1.000
_cell.length_b   1.000
_cell.length_c   1.000
_cell.angle_alpha   90.00
_cell.angle_beta   90.00
_cell.angle_gamma   90.00
#
_symmetry.space_group_name_H-M   'P 1'
#
loop_
_entity.id
_entity.type
_entity.pdbx_description
1 polymer ?
#
loop_
_entity_poly.entity_id
_entity_poly.type
_entity_poly.pdbx_seq_one_letter_code
_entity_poly.pdbx_strand_id
1 'polypeptide(L)'
;MKHLIGSLAVMSTDFKSGTFLASLESVECSTKSRLKPPVDIIEPQFMWGDNHNMINLGLVNLTSIGCSNIYFLRNTVRLLNLPNLKNIYNPNAFTNVIKIQIEANLHEDFCITTQEMQTFITTEFASLNCRPCKICENNVNMCNDSLENLLDNCTHVNGNVMIGPENEHLVSKLKIVETIYGSLIIRSTNLTHIAFLENLKHILTFNYSVSIIIENNPQFSNLTFPNLKRIYTNSLLTAIMLNNNSDILSPNFKNCDLIHAQFKYLKTKSISLDENTCEAIQRSANNTLEGKLANHPSLGIMGFLNLIIILGAL
;
A
#
# COMPACT_ATOMS: atom_id res chain seq x y z
N MET A 1 -13.36 4.62 -31.54
CA MET A 1 -12.39 5.62 -31.06
C MET A 1 -11.23 4.87 -30.41
N LYS A 2 -9.99 5.08 -30.85
CA LYS A 2 -8.81 4.36 -30.33
C LYS A 2 -8.07 5.11 -29.23
N HIS A 3 -7.94 6.42 -29.37
CA HIS A 3 -7.23 7.25 -28.40
C HIS A 3 -8.17 8.34 -27.91
N LEU A 4 -8.32 8.44 -26.59
CA LEU A 4 -9.07 9.51 -25.95
C LEU A 4 -8.08 10.51 -25.33
N ILE A 5 -8.14 11.76 -25.78
CA ILE A 5 -7.45 12.87 -25.13
C ILE A 5 -8.50 13.64 -24.32
N GLY A 6 -8.35 13.65 -23.01
CA GLY A 6 -9.32 14.21 -22.06
C GLY A 6 -9.74 13.20 -20.99
N SER A 7 -10.69 13.61 -20.14
CA SER A 7 -11.23 12.76 -19.09
C SER A 7 -12.26 11.78 -19.64
N LEU A 8 -12.32 10.57 -19.08
CA LEU A 8 -13.37 9.58 -19.31
C LEU A 8 -14.20 9.42 -18.05
N ALA A 9 -15.51 9.64 -18.15
CA ALA A 9 -16.47 9.38 -17.08
C ALA A 9 -17.67 8.62 -17.64
N VAL A 10 -17.92 7.41 -17.12
CA VAL A 10 -19.12 6.62 -17.40
C VAL A 10 -19.87 6.48 -16.08
N MET A 11 -20.99 7.20 -15.95
CA MET A 11 -21.73 7.28 -14.70
C MET A 11 -23.23 7.10 -14.86
N SER A 12 -23.86 6.45 -13.87
CA SER A 12 -25.32 6.36 -13.74
C SER A 12 -26.00 5.80 -15.00
N THR A 13 -25.39 4.79 -15.61
CA THR A 13 -25.89 4.17 -16.84
C THR A 13 -26.47 2.77 -16.59
N ASP A 14 -27.30 2.30 -17.52
CA ASP A 14 -27.79 0.91 -17.58
C ASP A 14 -26.89 -0.03 -18.38
N PHE A 15 -25.66 0.40 -18.71
CA PHE A 15 -24.75 -0.42 -19.48
C PHE A 15 -24.28 -1.64 -18.68
N LYS A 16 -24.37 -2.82 -19.31
CA LYS A 16 -23.83 -4.05 -18.75
C LYS A 16 -22.31 -4.15 -18.88
N SER A 17 -21.73 -3.40 -19.82
CA SER A 17 -20.28 -3.32 -20.01
C SER A 17 -19.85 -2.02 -20.69
N GLY A 18 -18.56 -1.71 -20.60
CA GLY A 18 -17.89 -0.64 -21.36
C GLY A 18 -17.49 -1.02 -22.78
N THR A 19 -18.00 -2.12 -23.34
CA THR A 19 -17.62 -2.62 -24.68
C THR A 19 -17.99 -1.69 -25.84
N PHE A 20 -18.84 -0.69 -25.62
CA PHE A 20 -19.03 0.42 -26.56
C PHE A 20 -17.73 1.24 -26.78
N LEU A 21 -16.73 1.07 -25.90
CA LEU A 21 -15.35 1.56 -26.04
C LEU A 21 -14.35 0.41 -26.27
N ALA A 22 -14.77 -0.75 -26.79
CA ALA A 22 -13.87 -1.90 -26.98
C ALA A 22 -12.66 -1.61 -27.89
N SER A 23 -12.76 -0.64 -28.80
CA SER A 23 -11.64 -0.19 -29.64
C SER A 23 -10.64 0.73 -28.92
N LEU A 24 -10.93 1.16 -27.69
CA LEU A 24 -10.12 2.13 -26.96
C LEU A 24 -8.80 1.49 -26.52
N GLU A 25 -7.70 2.10 -26.93
CA GLU A 25 -6.33 1.65 -26.71
C GLU A 25 -5.61 2.50 -25.67
N SER A 26 -5.94 3.80 -25.57
CA SER A 26 -5.35 4.70 -24.57
C SER A 26 -6.29 5.82 -24.13
N VAL A 27 -6.10 6.26 -22.89
CA VAL A 27 -6.67 7.51 -22.34
C VAL A 27 -5.55 8.40 -21.83
N GLU A 28 -5.51 9.65 -22.27
CA GLU A 28 -4.53 10.65 -21.84
C GLU A 28 -5.23 11.90 -21.30
N CYS A 29 -5.12 12.10 -19.99
CA CYS A 29 -5.82 13.14 -19.25
C CYS A 29 -4.99 14.43 -19.14
N SER A 30 -5.55 15.56 -19.56
CA SER A 30 -4.88 16.87 -19.46
C SER A 30 -4.93 17.47 -18.05
N THR A 31 -4.03 18.43 -17.75
CA THR A 31 -3.90 19.17 -16.47
C THR A 31 -5.17 19.91 -16.02
N LYS A 32 -6.06 20.24 -16.96
CA LYS A 32 -7.29 20.98 -16.70
C LYS A 32 -8.46 20.11 -17.09
N SER A 33 -9.16 19.54 -16.11
CA SER A 33 -10.54 19.17 -16.39
C SER A 33 -11.24 20.44 -16.88
N ARG A 34 -11.81 20.40 -18.09
CA ARG A 34 -12.56 21.54 -18.64
C ARG A 34 -13.93 21.71 -17.97
N LEU A 35 -14.28 20.80 -17.06
CA LEU A 35 -15.40 20.95 -16.16
C LEU A 35 -14.90 21.82 -14.99
N LYS A 36 -15.36 23.06 -14.94
CA LYS A 36 -15.24 23.93 -13.75
C LYS A 36 -16.54 23.81 -12.97
N PRO A 37 -16.53 23.22 -11.78
CA PRO A 37 -17.45 23.60 -10.72
C PRO A 37 -16.69 24.18 -9.51
N PRO A 38 -17.37 24.92 -8.64
CA PRO A 38 -16.77 25.55 -7.48
C PRO A 38 -16.53 24.49 -6.38
N VAL A 39 -15.44 24.66 -5.62
CA VAL A 39 -15.10 23.96 -4.37
C VAL A 39 -14.45 22.57 -4.53
N ASP A 40 -13.14 22.51 -4.28
CA ASP A 40 -12.28 21.43 -3.71
C ASP A 40 -12.47 19.93 -4.07
N ILE A 41 -13.23 19.58 -5.10
CA ILE A 41 -13.31 18.20 -5.58
C ILE A 41 -12.25 17.99 -6.66
N ILE A 42 -11.23 17.21 -6.37
CA ILE A 42 -10.30 16.69 -7.38
C ILE A 42 -11.11 15.83 -8.34
N GLU A 43 -11.36 16.35 -9.55
CA GLU A 43 -12.22 15.65 -10.48
C GLU A 43 -11.59 14.30 -10.92
N PRO A 44 -12.39 13.22 -10.92
CA PRO A 44 -12.02 11.96 -11.54
C PRO A 44 -11.60 12.18 -12.99
N GLN A 45 -10.43 11.69 -13.37
CA GLN A 45 -9.94 11.81 -14.73
C GLN A 45 -10.28 10.58 -15.57
N PHE A 46 -10.23 9.39 -14.96
CA PHE A 46 -10.73 8.14 -15.52
C PHE A 46 -11.70 7.52 -14.51
N MET A 47 -13.00 7.48 -14.82
CA MET A 47 -14.02 7.09 -13.87
C MET A 47 -15.10 6.19 -14.44
N TRP A 48 -15.42 5.16 -13.66
CA TRP A 48 -16.62 4.34 -13.80
C TRP A 48 -17.36 4.40 -12.47
N GLY A 49 -18.53 5.03 -12.45
CA GLY A 49 -19.27 5.37 -11.23
C GLY A 49 -20.75 5.02 -11.29
N ASP A 50 -21.37 4.52 -10.23
CA ASP A 50 -22.86 4.43 -10.15
C ASP A 50 -23.53 3.57 -11.24
N ASN A 51 -22.81 2.63 -11.87
CA ASN A 51 -23.38 1.76 -12.90
C ASN A 51 -23.84 0.43 -12.28
N HIS A 52 -25.10 0.40 -11.85
CA HIS A 52 -25.68 -0.71 -11.07
C HIS A 52 -25.96 -1.98 -11.89
N ASN A 53 -25.95 -1.89 -13.22
CA ASN A 53 -26.15 -3.02 -14.13
C ASN A 53 -24.83 -3.54 -14.74
N MET A 54 -23.69 -2.93 -14.41
CA MET A 54 -22.41 -3.19 -15.05
C MET A 54 -21.73 -4.42 -14.48
N ILE A 55 -21.45 -5.41 -15.32
CA ILE A 55 -20.84 -6.69 -14.91
C ILE A 55 -19.32 -6.63 -15.04
N ASN A 56 -18.80 -5.94 -16.05
CA ASN A 56 -17.36 -5.70 -16.26
C ASN A 56 -17.14 -4.46 -17.14
N LEU A 57 -15.92 -3.90 -17.16
CA LEU A 57 -15.62 -2.77 -18.04
C LEU A 57 -15.42 -3.23 -19.49
N GLY A 58 -14.74 -4.35 -19.71
CA GLY A 58 -14.57 -4.93 -21.05
C GLY A 58 -13.71 -4.08 -22.00
N LEU A 59 -12.80 -3.27 -21.45
CA LEU A 59 -11.87 -2.44 -22.24
C LEU A 59 -10.64 -3.28 -22.63
N VAL A 60 -10.88 -4.35 -23.38
CA VAL A 60 -9.88 -5.40 -23.65
C VAL A 60 -8.69 -4.90 -24.48
N ASN A 61 -8.84 -3.81 -25.24
CA ASN A 61 -7.74 -3.23 -26.02
C ASN A 61 -7.01 -2.09 -25.28
N LEU A 62 -7.47 -1.69 -24.08
CA LEU A 62 -6.86 -0.58 -23.35
C LEU A 62 -5.48 -1.00 -22.83
N THR A 63 -4.45 -0.26 -23.23
CA THR A 63 -3.05 -0.55 -22.89
C THR A 63 -2.45 0.49 -21.95
N SER A 64 -2.97 1.72 -21.96
CA SER A 64 -2.47 2.80 -21.11
C SER A 64 -3.54 3.75 -20.57
N ILE A 65 -3.33 4.18 -19.32
CA ILE A 65 -4.09 5.26 -18.67
C ILE A 65 -3.08 6.31 -18.18
N GLY A 66 -2.97 7.39 -18.93
CA GLY A 66 -2.20 8.58 -18.54
C GLY A 66 -3.06 9.54 -17.73
N CYS A 67 -3.38 9.22 -16.47
CA CYS A 67 -4.24 10.03 -15.61
C CYS A 67 -3.78 9.96 -14.13
N SER A 68 -3.96 11.04 -13.38
CA SER A 68 -3.64 11.12 -11.94
C SER A 68 -4.76 10.59 -11.04
N ASN A 69 -6.04 10.60 -11.47
CA ASN A 69 -7.17 10.16 -10.65
C ASN A 69 -8.00 9.11 -11.40
N ILE A 70 -7.94 7.86 -10.93
CA ILE A 70 -8.55 6.69 -11.55
C ILE A 70 -9.51 6.05 -10.55
N TYR A 71 -10.80 6.12 -10.82
CA TYR A 71 -11.85 5.75 -9.86
C TYR A 71 -12.83 4.72 -10.43
N PHE A 72 -13.09 3.68 -9.66
CA PHE A 72 -14.09 2.65 -9.91
C PHE A 72 -15.00 2.60 -8.68
N LEU A 73 -16.14 3.29 -8.72
CA LEU A 73 -16.96 3.57 -7.53
C LEU A 73 -18.41 3.11 -7.71
N ARG A 74 -18.99 2.43 -6.72
CA ARG A 74 -20.44 2.13 -6.69
C ARG A 74 -20.93 1.44 -7.97
N ASN A 75 -20.21 0.42 -8.43
CA ASN A 75 -20.64 -0.41 -9.57
C ASN A 75 -20.81 -1.86 -9.12
N THR A 76 -21.69 -2.61 -9.75
CA THR A 76 -21.93 -4.04 -9.48
C THR A 76 -20.98 -4.97 -10.26
N VAL A 77 -19.81 -4.45 -10.65
CA VAL A 77 -18.84 -5.19 -11.45
C VAL A 77 -18.36 -6.43 -10.70
N ARG A 78 -18.13 -7.52 -11.45
CA ARG A 78 -17.50 -8.76 -10.98
C ARG A 78 -16.01 -8.82 -11.33
N LEU A 79 -15.63 -8.12 -12.41
CA LEU A 79 -14.26 -8.06 -12.91
C LEU A 79 -14.02 -6.70 -13.54
N LEU A 80 -12.82 -6.12 -13.37
CA LEU A 80 -12.45 -4.91 -14.12
C LEU A 80 -12.36 -5.23 -15.62
N ASN A 81 -11.70 -6.33 -15.99
CA ASN A 81 -11.54 -6.81 -17.36
C ASN A 81 -10.73 -5.81 -18.21
N LEU A 82 -9.53 -5.50 -17.73
CA LEU A 82 -8.50 -4.66 -18.35
C LEU A 82 -7.24 -5.50 -18.67
N PRO A 83 -7.36 -6.63 -19.40
CA PRO A 83 -6.30 -7.64 -19.52
C PRO A 83 -5.05 -7.15 -20.26
N ASN A 84 -5.12 -6.05 -21.01
CA ASN A 84 -3.99 -5.51 -21.75
C ASN A 84 -3.43 -4.21 -21.15
N LEU A 85 -3.98 -3.74 -20.03
CA LEU A 85 -3.48 -2.55 -19.35
C LEU A 85 -2.09 -2.85 -18.79
N LYS A 86 -1.10 -2.08 -19.21
CA LYS A 86 0.30 -2.25 -18.81
C LYS A 86 0.91 -0.99 -18.22
N ASN A 87 0.40 0.17 -18.63
CA ASN A 87 1.01 1.45 -18.31
C ASN A 87 -0.02 2.37 -17.64
N ILE A 88 0.23 2.72 -16.39
CA ILE A 88 -0.45 3.83 -15.73
C ILE A 88 0.62 4.85 -15.40
N TYR A 89 0.38 6.10 -15.76
CA TYR A 89 1.33 7.17 -15.51
C TYR A 89 0.61 8.48 -15.31
N ASN A 90 1.31 9.43 -14.69
CA ASN A 90 0.82 10.78 -14.61
C ASN A 90 1.43 11.60 -15.74
N PRO A 91 0.63 12.12 -16.70
CA PRO A 91 1.14 13.03 -17.73
C PRO A 91 1.55 14.39 -17.14
N ASN A 92 1.19 14.67 -15.88
CA ASN A 92 1.41 15.96 -15.22
C ASN A 92 2.42 15.82 -14.06
N ALA A 93 3.56 16.51 -14.18
CA ALA A 93 4.61 16.50 -13.15
C ALA A 93 4.24 17.24 -11.84
N PHE A 94 3.10 17.93 -11.76
CA PHE A 94 2.70 18.72 -10.59
C PHE A 94 2.08 17.90 -9.46
N THR A 95 1.39 16.79 -9.78
CA THR A 95 0.86 15.87 -8.78
C THR A 95 1.74 14.63 -8.77
N ASN A 96 2.60 14.48 -7.76
CA ASN A 96 3.48 13.32 -7.71
C ASN A 96 2.73 12.00 -7.45
N VAL A 97 1.41 11.99 -7.18
CA VAL A 97 0.68 10.79 -6.77
C VAL A 97 -0.45 10.47 -7.74
N ILE A 98 -0.45 9.25 -8.27
CA ILE A 98 -1.57 8.67 -9.02
C ILE A 98 -2.52 8.02 -8.00
N LYS A 99 -3.76 8.49 -7.90
CA LYS A 99 -4.77 7.93 -7.00
C LYS A 99 -5.60 6.90 -7.75
N ILE A 100 -5.56 5.66 -7.27
CA ILE A 100 -6.41 4.56 -7.75
C ILE A 100 -7.37 4.21 -6.64
N GLN A 101 -8.66 4.40 -6.87
CA GLN A 101 -9.73 4.13 -5.90
C GLN A 101 -10.70 3.11 -6.48
N ILE A 102 -10.86 1.99 -5.79
CA ILE A 102 -11.78 0.91 -6.18
C ILE A 102 -12.69 0.69 -4.97
N GLU A 103 -13.93 1.19 -5.01
CA GLU A 103 -14.79 1.22 -3.83
C GLU A 103 -16.27 0.87 -4.11
N ALA A 104 -16.87 0.22 -3.11
CA ALA A 104 -18.29 0.07 -2.78
C ALA A 104 -19.24 -0.57 -3.83
N ASN A 105 -20.19 -1.35 -3.31
CA ASN A 105 -21.26 -2.10 -4.02
C ASN A 105 -20.80 -3.01 -5.16
N LEU A 106 -19.55 -3.46 -5.08
CA LEU A 106 -19.03 -4.52 -5.92
C LEU A 106 -19.82 -5.79 -5.65
N HIS A 107 -20.01 -6.62 -6.68
CA HIS A 107 -20.65 -7.92 -6.53
C HIS A 107 -19.87 -8.77 -5.51
N GLU A 108 -20.51 -9.70 -4.80
CA GLU A 108 -19.84 -10.54 -3.77
C GLU A 108 -18.65 -11.34 -4.34
N ASP A 109 -18.78 -11.74 -5.60
CA ASP A 109 -17.78 -12.44 -6.42
C ASP A 109 -16.73 -11.51 -7.04
N PHE A 110 -16.74 -10.20 -6.75
CA PHE A 110 -15.77 -9.29 -7.33
C PHE A 110 -14.35 -9.69 -6.94
N CYS A 111 -13.51 -9.80 -7.96
CA CYS A 111 -12.08 -10.01 -7.78
C CYS A 111 -11.31 -9.22 -8.85
N ILE A 112 -10.04 -8.94 -8.54
CA ILE A 112 -9.07 -8.35 -9.46
C ILE A 112 -8.09 -9.44 -9.86
N THR A 113 -7.75 -9.52 -11.14
CA THR A 113 -6.73 -10.48 -11.58
C THR A 113 -5.36 -10.11 -11.03
N THR A 114 -4.47 -11.08 -10.86
CA THR A 114 -3.08 -10.81 -10.45
C THR A 114 -2.40 -9.84 -11.41
N GLN A 115 -2.67 -9.94 -12.72
CA GLN A 115 -2.09 -9.05 -13.73
C GLN A 115 -2.55 -7.59 -13.58
N GLU A 116 -3.85 -7.35 -13.40
CA GLU A 116 -4.39 -6.00 -13.18
C GLU A 116 -3.85 -5.42 -11.86
N MET A 117 -3.83 -6.22 -10.79
CA MET A 117 -3.32 -5.79 -9.50
C MET A 117 -1.82 -5.46 -9.56
N GLN A 118 -1.02 -6.29 -10.24
CA GLN A 118 0.40 -6.04 -10.44
C GLN A 118 0.61 -4.72 -11.15
N THR A 119 -0.16 -4.44 -12.21
CA THR A 119 -0.12 -3.14 -12.90
C THR A 119 -0.36 -1.98 -11.93
N PHE A 120 -1.34 -2.09 -11.02
CA PHE A 120 -1.62 -1.04 -10.04
C PHE A 120 -0.50 -0.85 -9.01
N ILE A 121 0.07 -1.93 -8.46
CA ILE A 121 1.07 -1.83 -7.39
C ILE A 121 2.49 -1.55 -7.89
N THR A 122 2.81 -1.90 -9.14
CA THR A 122 4.10 -1.56 -9.74
C THR A 122 4.12 -0.17 -10.38
N THR A 123 2.96 0.48 -10.48
CA THR A 123 2.87 1.86 -10.97
C THR A 123 3.59 2.80 -10.00
N GLU A 124 4.58 3.52 -10.51
CA GLU A 124 5.36 4.46 -9.71
C GLU A 124 4.46 5.56 -9.15
N PHE A 125 4.65 5.86 -7.87
CA PHE A 125 3.86 6.83 -7.12
C PHE A 125 2.34 6.58 -7.07
N ALA A 126 1.85 5.38 -7.41
CA ALA A 126 0.45 5.05 -7.26
C ALA A 126 0.06 4.88 -5.79
N SER A 127 -1.00 5.55 -5.35
CA SER A 127 -1.72 5.26 -4.13
C SER A 127 -2.94 4.42 -4.48
N LEU A 128 -2.96 3.17 -4.03
CA LEU A 128 -4.09 2.27 -4.22
C LEU A 128 -4.92 2.20 -2.93
N ASN A 129 -6.20 2.54 -3.06
CA ASN A 129 -7.23 2.31 -2.04
C ASN A 129 -8.28 1.39 -2.66
N CYS A 130 -8.46 0.19 -2.11
CA CYS A 130 -9.44 -0.75 -2.63
C CYS A 130 -10.29 -1.39 -1.54
N ARG A 131 -11.61 -1.21 -1.56
CA ARG A 131 -12.53 -1.59 -0.47
C ARG A 131 -13.87 -2.17 -0.98
N PRO A 132 -14.15 -3.47 -0.76
CA PRO A 132 -13.20 -4.58 -0.53
C PRO A 132 -12.53 -5.04 -1.83
N CYS A 133 -11.31 -5.58 -1.72
CA CYS A 133 -10.58 -6.19 -2.83
C CYS A 133 -10.28 -7.66 -2.54
N LYS A 134 -10.46 -8.52 -3.53
CA LYS A 134 -10.00 -9.91 -3.54
C LYS A 134 -9.19 -10.16 -4.82
N ILE A 135 -8.24 -11.09 -4.77
CA ILE A 135 -7.56 -11.59 -5.97
C ILE A 135 -8.33 -12.79 -6.51
N CYS A 136 -8.48 -12.88 -7.83
CA CYS A 136 -9.14 -14.02 -8.45
C CYS A 136 -8.32 -15.31 -8.27
N GLU A 137 -8.95 -16.46 -8.06
CA GLU A 137 -8.26 -17.73 -7.70
C GLU A 137 -7.44 -18.38 -8.84
N ASN A 138 -7.75 -18.10 -10.10
CA ASN A 138 -7.22 -18.84 -11.25
C ASN A 138 -5.92 -18.26 -11.84
N ASN A 139 -4.88 -18.04 -11.02
CA ASN A 139 -3.62 -17.44 -11.48
C ASN A 139 -2.43 -18.42 -11.44
N VAL A 140 -1.61 -18.38 -12.49
CA VAL A 140 -0.34 -19.11 -12.59
C VAL A 140 0.65 -18.58 -11.53
N ASN A 141 1.34 -19.48 -10.82
CA ASN A 141 2.32 -19.18 -9.74
C ASN A 141 1.75 -18.51 -8.48
N MET A 142 0.44 -18.59 -8.28
CA MET A 142 -0.22 -18.17 -7.05
C MET A 142 -0.46 -19.37 -6.13
N CYS A 143 -0.13 -19.24 -4.86
CA CYS A 143 -0.33 -20.29 -3.87
C CYS A 143 -1.29 -19.82 -2.79
N ASN A 144 -2.22 -20.71 -2.44
CA ASN A 144 -3.17 -20.51 -1.36
C ASN A 144 -2.91 -21.50 -0.21
N ASP A 145 -1.81 -22.24 -0.28
CA ASP A 145 -1.51 -23.35 0.62
C ASP A 145 -0.68 -22.89 1.82
N SER A 146 -0.68 -23.73 2.85
CA SER A 146 0.17 -23.55 4.03
C SER A 146 1.66 -23.59 3.67
N LEU A 147 2.51 -23.07 4.54
CA LEU A 147 3.95 -22.98 4.30
C LEU A 147 4.59 -24.35 3.98
N GLU A 148 4.06 -25.43 4.56
CA GLU A 148 4.50 -26.80 4.32
C GLU A 148 4.31 -27.23 2.87
N ASN A 149 3.20 -26.80 2.27
CA ASN A 149 2.77 -27.17 0.93
C ASN A 149 3.10 -26.13 -0.13
N LEU A 150 3.79 -25.04 0.26
CA LEU A 150 4.20 -23.99 -0.67
C LEU A 150 5.09 -24.59 -1.77
N LEU A 151 4.66 -24.42 -3.03
CA LEU A 151 5.36 -24.88 -4.22
C LEU A 151 6.68 -24.10 -4.43
N ASP A 152 7.69 -24.77 -4.98
CA ASP A 152 9.02 -24.18 -5.18
C ASP A 152 9.06 -23.02 -6.20
N ASN A 153 8.00 -22.82 -6.98
CA ASN A 153 7.86 -21.72 -7.94
C ASN A 153 6.84 -20.65 -7.48
N CYS A 154 6.46 -20.68 -6.21
CA CYS A 154 5.50 -19.75 -5.64
C CYS A 154 6.06 -18.33 -5.52
N THR A 155 5.66 -17.45 -6.44
CA THR A 155 6.07 -16.02 -6.40
C THR A 155 4.98 -15.13 -5.82
N HIS A 156 3.75 -15.63 -5.73
CA HIS A 156 2.59 -14.89 -5.23
C HIS A 156 1.83 -15.75 -4.22
N VAL A 157 1.63 -15.23 -3.00
CA VAL A 157 0.80 -15.92 -1.99
C VAL A 157 -0.53 -15.18 -1.88
N ASN A 158 -1.64 -15.90 -2.02
CA ASN A 158 -2.97 -15.36 -1.79
C ASN A 158 -3.55 -15.95 -0.51
N GLY A 159 -3.64 -15.09 0.51
CA GLY A 159 -3.88 -15.49 1.89
C GLY A 159 -2.79 -14.99 2.84
N ASN A 160 -2.99 -15.29 4.12
CA ASN A 160 -2.04 -14.92 5.17
C ASN A 160 -0.87 -15.91 5.20
N VAL A 161 0.34 -15.38 5.41
CA VAL A 161 1.53 -16.18 5.71
C VAL A 161 1.70 -16.22 7.23
N MET A 162 1.58 -17.42 7.81
CA MET A 162 1.75 -17.65 9.25
C MET A 162 2.99 -18.49 9.51
N ILE A 163 3.90 -17.95 10.32
CA ILE A 163 5.14 -18.60 10.73
C ILE A 163 5.10 -18.77 12.25
N GLY A 164 5.15 -20.03 12.68
CA GLY A 164 5.14 -20.46 14.08
C GLY A 164 6.27 -21.45 14.37
N PRO A 165 6.43 -21.88 15.64
CA PRO A 165 7.47 -22.83 16.02
C PRO A 165 7.38 -24.17 15.27
N GLU A 166 6.21 -24.55 14.78
CA GLU A 166 5.98 -25.75 13.98
C GLU A 166 6.59 -25.67 12.57
N ASN A 167 6.76 -24.48 11.99
CA ASN A 167 7.15 -24.31 10.60
C ASN A 167 8.23 -23.24 10.35
N GLU A 168 8.80 -22.64 11.40
CA GLU A 168 9.90 -21.68 11.29
C GLU A 168 11.14 -22.21 10.55
N HIS A 169 11.32 -23.53 10.52
CA HIS A 169 12.39 -24.19 9.77
C HIS A 169 12.17 -24.18 8.25
N LEU A 170 10.97 -23.85 7.78
CA LEU A 170 10.58 -23.82 6.36
C LEU A 170 10.62 -22.43 5.73
N VAL A 171 11.03 -21.40 6.47
CA VAL A 171 11.04 -20.01 5.99
C VAL A 171 11.88 -19.79 4.73
N SER A 172 12.82 -20.67 4.42
CA SER A 172 13.59 -20.66 3.17
C SER A 172 12.72 -20.82 1.91
N LYS A 173 11.54 -21.46 2.01
CA LYS A 173 10.57 -21.55 0.91
C LYS A 173 10.02 -20.20 0.50
N LEU A 174 10.01 -19.22 1.40
CA LEU A 174 9.51 -17.87 1.14
C LEU A 174 10.52 -16.98 0.40
N LYS A 175 11.73 -17.47 0.14
CA LYS A 175 12.82 -16.70 -0.49
C LYS A 175 12.40 -16.06 -1.81
N ILE A 176 11.65 -16.79 -2.63
CA ILE A 176 11.23 -16.36 -3.97
C ILE A 176 9.89 -15.62 -4.01
N VAL A 177 9.17 -15.55 -2.88
CA VAL A 177 7.87 -14.88 -2.81
C VAL A 177 8.06 -13.39 -3.02
N GLU A 178 7.38 -12.83 -4.01
CA GLU A 178 7.46 -11.41 -4.36
C GLU A 178 6.30 -10.59 -3.81
N THR A 179 5.12 -11.21 -3.71
CA THR A 179 3.90 -10.52 -3.26
C THR A 179 3.08 -11.42 -2.33
N ILE A 180 2.61 -10.84 -1.23
CA ILE A 180 1.63 -11.46 -0.32
C ILE A 180 0.31 -10.68 -0.40
N TYR A 181 -0.77 -11.33 -0.82
CA TYR A 181 -2.14 -10.81 -0.79
C TYR A 181 -2.82 -11.24 0.53
N GLY A 182 -2.33 -10.70 1.64
CA GLY A 182 -2.79 -11.01 2.99
C GLY A 182 -1.90 -10.36 4.04
N SER A 183 -1.92 -10.93 5.24
CA SER A 183 -1.05 -10.55 6.37
C SER A 183 0.17 -11.47 6.46
N LEU A 184 1.29 -10.91 6.91
CA LEU A 184 2.46 -11.67 7.35
C LEU A 184 2.48 -11.73 8.89
N ILE A 185 2.49 -12.93 9.43
CA ILE A 185 2.31 -13.20 10.86
C ILE A 185 3.44 -14.11 11.32
N ILE A 186 4.25 -13.67 12.29
CA ILE A 186 5.37 -14.42 12.87
C ILE A 186 5.19 -14.47 14.38
N ARG A 187 4.97 -15.66 14.95
CA ARG A 187 4.60 -15.82 16.35
C ARG A 187 5.36 -16.94 17.05
N SER A 188 5.85 -16.69 18.26
CA SER A 188 6.41 -17.75 19.11
C SER A 188 7.58 -18.53 18.47
N THR A 189 8.38 -17.86 17.65
CA THR A 189 9.53 -18.44 16.92
C THR A 189 10.87 -18.09 17.59
N ASN A 190 11.91 -18.83 17.22
CA ASN A 190 13.31 -18.54 17.54
C ASN A 190 14.03 -17.74 16.44
N LEU A 191 13.29 -17.26 15.44
CA LEU A 191 13.84 -16.44 14.36
C LEU A 191 14.45 -15.15 14.92
N THR A 192 15.63 -14.81 14.44
CA THR A 192 16.33 -13.58 14.86
C THR A 192 16.07 -12.40 13.94
N HIS A 193 15.69 -12.66 12.68
CA HIS A 193 15.54 -11.66 11.64
C HIS A 193 14.54 -12.07 10.56
N ILE A 194 14.04 -11.09 9.80
CA ILE A 194 13.09 -11.30 8.69
C ILE A 194 13.71 -11.43 7.30
N ALA A 195 15.04 -11.31 7.19
CA ALA A 195 15.76 -11.20 5.92
C ALA A 195 15.63 -12.43 4.98
N PHE A 196 15.05 -13.54 5.43
CA PHE A 196 14.72 -14.70 4.59
C PHE A 196 13.67 -14.39 3.51
N LEU A 197 12.88 -13.31 3.67
CA LEU A 197 11.96 -12.77 2.67
C LEU A 197 12.71 -11.94 1.62
N GLU A 198 13.67 -12.57 0.95
CA GLU A 198 14.65 -11.90 0.07
C GLU A 198 13.98 -11.15 -1.08
N ASN A 199 13.03 -11.78 -1.78
CA ASN A 199 12.39 -11.20 -2.96
C ASN A 199 11.07 -10.48 -2.68
N LEU A 200 10.61 -10.41 -1.42
CA LEU A 200 9.32 -9.83 -1.09
C LEU A 200 9.32 -8.33 -1.37
N LYS A 201 8.49 -7.89 -2.32
CA LYS A 201 8.35 -6.50 -2.77
C LYS A 201 7.07 -5.85 -2.24
N HIS A 202 5.99 -6.62 -2.10
CA HIS A 202 4.67 -6.07 -1.78
C HIS A 202 3.89 -6.92 -0.77
N ILE A 203 3.19 -6.25 0.15
CA ILE A 203 2.18 -6.87 1.02
C ILE A 203 0.88 -6.09 0.84
N LEU A 204 -0.22 -6.77 0.54
CA LEU A 204 -1.53 -6.17 0.27
C LEU A 204 -2.56 -6.73 1.25
N THR A 205 -3.12 -5.89 2.12
CA THR A 205 -4.08 -6.28 3.16
C THR A 205 -5.33 -5.39 3.08
N PHE A 206 -6.31 -5.80 2.27
CA PHE A 206 -7.50 -4.98 1.98
C PHE A 206 -8.71 -5.24 2.89
N ASN A 207 -8.64 -6.22 3.78
CA ASN A 207 -9.71 -6.63 4.71
C ASN A 207 -9.64 -5.91 6.08
N TYR A 208 -9.05 -4.71 6.15
CA TYR A 208 -8.81 -3.95 7.39
C TYR A 208 -7.94 -4.65 8.45
N SER A 209 -7.28 -5.75 8.11
CA SER A 209 -6.36 -6.45 9.03
C SER A 209 -5.00 -5.76 9.10
N VAL A 210 -4.25 -6.04 10.17
CA VAL A 210 -2.84 -5.63 10.31
C VAL A 210 -2.01 -6.37 9.26
N SER A 211 -1.13 -5.66 8.56
CA SER A 211 -0.35 -6.23 7.45
C SER A 211 0.85 -7.05 7.92
N ILE A 212 1.53 -6.59 8.98
CA ILE A 212 2.65 -7.32 9.59
C ILE A 212 2.41 -7.44 11.10
N ILE A 213 2.42 -8.67 11.59
CA ILE A 213 2.31 -9.00 13.02
C ILE A 213 3.52 -9.85 13.39
N ILE A 214 4.34 -9.37 14.32
CA ILE A 214 5.48 -10.12 14.85
C ILE A 214 5.37 -10.08 16.37
N GLU A 215 5.05 -11.22 16.99
CA GLU A 215 4.81 -11.26 18.43
C GLU A 215 5.39 -12.48 19.13
N ASN A 216 5.80 -12.30 20.39
CA ASN A 216 6.32 -13.38 21.22
C ASN A 216 7.55 -14.07 20.61
N ASN A 217 8.46 -13.32 19.97
CA ASN A 217 9.71 -13.86 19.42
C ASN A 217 10.91 -13.27 20.17
N PRO A 218 11.35 -13.86 21.30
CA PRO A 218 12.34 -13.23 22.20
C PRO A 218 13.70 -12.97 21.56
N GLN A 219 14.06 -13.72 20.51
CA GLN A 219 15.34 -13.57 19.79
C GLN A 219 15.22 -12.64 18.57
N PHE A 220 14.01 -12.24 18.19
CA PHE A 220 13.77 -11.44 17.00
C PHE A 220 14.21 -9.99 17.22
N SER A 221 15.26 -9.59 16.53
CA SER A 221 15.95 -8.32 16.75
C SER A 221 16.06 -7.46 15.49
N ASN A 222 15.71 -7.99 14.32
CA ASN A 222 15.89 -7.30 13.04
C ASN A 222 14.70 -7.45 12.07
N LEU A 223 13.99 -6.33 11.86
CA LEU A 223 12.85 -6.19 10.93
C LEU A 223 13.26 -5.70 9.53
N THR A 224 14.54 -5.69 9.18
CA THR A 224 14.97 -5.18 7.87
C THR A 224 14.61 -6.14 6.74
N PHE A 225 13.69 -5.70 5.87
CA PHE A 225 13.35 -6.37 4.62
C PHE A 225 14.35 -5.98 3.53
N PRO A 226 14.92 -6.94 2.78
CA PRO A 226 15.88 -6.62 1.73
C PRO A 226 15.30 -5.83 0.55
N ASN A 227 14.11 -6.21 0.06
CA ASN A 227 13.54 -5.68 -1.18
C ASN A 227 12.09 -5.17 -1.06
N LEU A 228 11.57 -5.06 0.16
CA LEU A 228 10.19 -4.63 0.37
C LEU A 228 10.02 -3.18 -0.05
N LYS A 229 9.18 -2.95 -1.06
CA LYS A 229 8.93 -1.63 -1.62
C LYS A 229 7.76 -0.95 -0.92
N ARG A 230 6.67 -1.69 -0.68
CA ARG A 230 5.43 -1.09 -0.16
C ARG A 230 4.49 -2.08 0.50
N ILE A 231 3.78 -1.56 1.51
CA ILE A 231 2.59 -2.18 2.10
C ILE A 231 1.37 -1.39 1.64
N TYR A 232 0.41 -2.08 1.04
CA TYR A 232 -0.91 -1.54 0.72
C TYR A 232 -1.90 -2.08 1.74
N THR A 233 -2.47 -1.19 2.55
CA THR A 233 -3.36 -1.60 3.64
C THR A 233 -4.54 -0.65 3.79
N ASN A 234 -5.70 -1.22 4.10
CA ASN A 234 -6.87 -0.45 4.50
C ASN A 234 -6.99 -0.29 6.01
N SER A 235 -6.06 -0.87 6.80
CA SER A 235 -6.10 -0.74 8.25
C SER A 235 -6.15 0.73 8.65
N LEU A 236 -7.17 1.09 9.43
CA LEU A 236 -7.41 2.46 9.85
C LEU A 236 -6.51 2.89 11.01
N LEU A 237 -6.03 1.90 11.77
CA LEU A 237 -5.27 2.09 12.99
C LEU A 237 -3.84 1.61 12.79
N THR A 238 -3.64 0.29 12.77
CA THR A 238 -2.32 -0.35 12.82
C THR A 238 -2.03 -1.18 11.58
N ALA A 239 -0.93 -0.86 10.90
CA ALA A 239 -0.42 -1.61 9.75
C ALA A 239 0.69 -2.59 10.15
N ILE A 240 1.51 -2.23 11.15
CA ILE A 240 2.62 -3.03 11.67
C ILE A 240 2.51 -3.10 13.19
N MET A 241 2.55 -4.31 13.73
CA MET A 241 2.52 -4.58 15.17
C MET A 241 3.69 -5.47 15.56
N LEU A 242 4.55 -4.99 16.47
CA LEU A 242 5.64 -5.73 17.09
C LEU A 242 5.41 -5.78 18.59
N ASN A 243 5.13 -6.96 19.16
CA ASN A 243 4.83 -7.10 20.59
C ASN A 243 5.65 -8.24 21.22
N ASN A 244 6.22 -8.04 22.41
CA ASN A 244 6.94 -9.06 23.17
C ASN A 244 8.03 -9.77 22.34
N ASN A 245 8.89 -8.98 21.67
CA ASN A 245 10.05 -9.46 20.93
C ASN A 245 11.34 -9.13 21.71
N SER A 246 12.52 -9.24 21.07
CA SER A 246 13.78 -8.85 21.72
C SER A 246 13.74 -7.40 22.22
N ASP A 247 14.38 -7.14 23.37
CA ASP A 247 14.55 -5.79 23.94
C ASP A 247 15.20 -4.79 22.97
N ILE A 248 15.93 -5.29 21.96
CA ILE A 248 16.46 -4.48 20.86
C ILE A 248 15.35 -3.71 20.13
N LEU A 249 14.14 -4.29 20.02
CA LEU A 249 12.96 -3.70 19.39
C LEU A 249 11.99 -3.04 20.39
N SER A 250 12.43 -2.80 21.62
CA SER A 250 11.63 -2.17 22.68
C SER A 250 11.06 -0.80 22.27
N PRO A 251 9.99 -0.33 22.94
CA PRO A 251 9.29 0.91 22.57
C PRO A 251 10.15 2.14 22.91
N ASN A 252 10.82 2.70 21.91
CA ASN A 252 11.57 3.93 22.06
C ASN A 252 11.64 4.72 20.73
N PHE A 253 12.01 5.99 20.83
CA PHE A 253 12.08 6.92 19.70
C PHE A 253 12.97 6.39 18.56
N LYS A 254 14.16 5.88 18.89
CA LYS A 254 15.13 5.39 17.90
C LYS A 254 14.58 4.21 17.10
N ASN A 255 13.94 3.25 17.77
CA ASN A 255 13.36 2.08 17.11
C ASN A 255 12.19 2.47 16.20
N CYS A 256 11.33 3.39 16.66
CA CYS A 256 10.25 3.93 15.85
C CYS A 256 10.75 4.63 14.58
N ASP A 257 11.79 5.46 14.70
CA ASP A 257 12.38 6.16 13.56
C ASP A 257 13.02 5.20 12.55
N LEU A 258 13.76 4.19 13.04
CA LEU A 258 14.36 3.16 12.18
C LEU A 258 13.30 2.38 11.39
N ILE A 259 12.23 1.93 12.07
CA ILE A 259 11.14 1.21 11.43
C ILE A 259 10.40 2.13 10.46
N HIS A 260 10.07 3.36 10.86
CA HIS A 260 9.37 4.31 10.00
C HIS A 260 10.18 4.67 8.74
N ALA A 261 11.50 4.80 8.84
CA ALA A 261 12.37 5.05 7.68
C ALA A 261 12.26 3.94 6.62
N GLN A 262 12.18 2.68 7.05
CA GLN A 262 11.96 1.54 6.17
C GLN A 262 10.56 1.54 5.56
N PHE A 263 9.55 1.98 6.32
CA PHE A 263 8.15 2.01 5.91
C PHE A 263 7.62 3.45 5.68
N LYS A 264 8.39 4.29 4.98
CA LYS A 264 8.14 5.74 4.82
C LYS A 264 6.76 6.14 4.28
N TYR A 265 6.04 5.23 3.63
CA TYR A 265 4.68 5.47 3.10
C TYR A 265 3.58 5.22 4.14
N LEU A 266 3.89 4.60 5.27
CA LEU A 266 2.97 4.42 6.39
C LEU A 266 3.01 5.63 7.32
N LYS A 267 1.89 5.92 7.97
CA LYS A 267 1.86 6.94 9.04
C LYS A 267 2.53 6.37 10.29
N THR A 268 3.25 7.18 11.05
CA THR A 268 3.90 6.77 12.32
C THR A 268 2.91 6.15 13.31
N LYS A 269 1.69 6.68 13.37
CA LYS A 269 0.59 6.13 14.19
C LYS A 269 0.15 4.71 13.81
N SER A 270 0.53 4.24 12.62
CA SER A 270 0.19 2.91 12.11
C SER A 270 1.24 1.85 12.42
N ILE A 271 2.24 2.19 13.21
CA ILE A 271 3.29 1.28 13.69
C ILE A 271 3.17 1.23 15.21
N SER A 272 3.08 0.04 15.80
CA SER A 272 3.05 -0.14 17.25
C SER A 272 4.15 -1.08 17.74
N LEU A 273 4.78 -0.70 18.86
CA LEU A 273 5.79 -1.45 19.61
C LEU A 273 5.26 -1.69 21.03
N ASP A 274 5.11 -2.95 21.44
CA ASP A 274 4.53 -3.38 22.72
C ASP A 274 3.30 -2.55 23.08
N GLU A 275 2.29 -2.61 22.22
CA GLU A 275 1.00 -1.91 22.35
C GLU A 275 1.05 -0.37 22.27
N ASN A 276 2.25 0.23 22.22
CA ASN A 276 2.43 1.68 22.10
C ASN A 276 2.62 2.08 20.63
N THR A 277 1.79 2.99 20.13
CA THR A 277 2.01 3.54 18.78
C THR A 277 3.28 4.39 18.73
N CYS A 278 3.98 4.38 17.61
CA CYS A 278 5.17 5.21 17.45
C CYS A 278 4.88 6.71 17.56
N GLU A 279 3.68 7.16 17.17
CA GLU A 279 3.23 8.53 17.42
C GLU A 279 3.16 8.85 18.92
N ALA A 280 2.61 7.94 19.74
CA ALA A 280 2.54 8.13 21.20
C ALA A 280 3.94 8.13 21.85
N ILE A 281 4.82 7.22 21.41
CA ILE A 281 6.21 7.16 21.87
C ILE A 281 6.93 8.47 21.56
N GLN A 282 6.82 8.97 20.32
CA GLN A 282 7.41 10.25 19.90
C GLN A 282 6.88 11.44 20.72
N ARG A 283 5.56 11.50 20.96
CA ARG A 283 4.96 12.54 21.82
C ARG A 283 5.50 12.51 23.24
N SER A 284 5.61 11.32 23.84
CA SER A 284 6.12 11.17 25.22
C SER A 284 7.59 11.61 25.35
N ALA A 285 8.41 11.33 24.34
CA ALA A 285 9.80 11.76 24.29
C ALA A 285 9.90 13.29 24.22
N ASN A 286 9.13 13.93 23.35
CA ASN A 286 9.14 15.39 23.19
C ASN A 286 8.71 16.11 24.48
N ASN A 287 7.64 15.66 25.13
CA ASN A 287 7.19 16.22 26.40
C ASN A 287 8.26 16.09 27.51
N THR A 288 9.03 14.99 27.48
CA THR A 288 10.15 14.79 28.42
C THR A 288 11.31 15.76 28.15
N LEU A 289 11.63 16.03 26.88
CA LEU A 289 12.63 17.05 26.52
C LEU A 289 12.18 18.46 26.91
N GLU A 290 10.93 18.82 26.64
CA GLU A 290 10.37 20.12 27.02
C GLU A 290 10.36 20.32 28.54
N GLY A 291 9.98 19.28 29.30
CA GLY A 291 10.06 19.30 30.76
C GLY A 291 11.49 19.44 31.29
N LYS A 292 12.48 18.83 30.63
CA LYS A 292 13.91 19.00 30.98
C LYS A 292 14.42 20.40 30.66
N LEU A 293 14.00 20.99 29.53
CA LEU A 293 14.35 22.36 29.16
C LEU A 293 13.70 23.38 30.10
N ALA A 294 12.46 23.14 30.54
CA ALA A 294 11.77 23.98 31.53
C ALA A 294 12.39 23.90 32.94
N ASN A 295 12.97 22.75 33.30
CA ASN A 295 13.59 22.52 34.62
C ASN A 295 15.08 22.90 34.69
N HIS A 296 15.68 23.36 33.58
CA HIS A 296 16.96 24.06 33.61
C HIS A 296 16.70 25.57 33.62
N PRO A 297 16.90 26.28 34.75
CA PRO A 297 16.89 27.74 34.72
C PRO A 297 18.13 28.18 33.94
N SER A 298 17.97 28.51 32.66
CA SER A 298 18.96 29.32 31.96
C SER A 298 19.07 30.64 32.72
N LEU A 299 20.24 30.91 33.32
CA LEU A 299 20.67 32.27 33.60
C LEU A 299 20.44 33.08 32.32
N GLY A 300 19.57 34.07 32.39
CA GLY A 300 19.23 34.90 31.23
C GLY A 300 20.46 35.56 30.63
N ILE A 301 20.47 35.68 29.30
CA ILE A 301 20.45 36.95 28.56
C ILE A 301 20.43 36.66 27.04
N MET A 302 19.42 37.24 26.39
CA MET A 302 19.30 37.70 24.99
C MET A 302 19.81 36.87 23.80
N GLY A 303 18.87 36.58 22.89
CA GLY A 303 19.06 36.83 21.45
C GLY A 303 19.30 35.60 20.57
N PHE A 304 18.22 34.96 20.10
CA PHE A 304 18.30 34.15 18.88
C PHE A 304 18.26 35.07 17.66
N LEU A 305 19.44 35.54 17.25
CA LEU A 305 19.67 35.98 15.87
C LEU A 305 19.91 34.73 15.01
N ASN A 306 19.24 34.68 13.86
CA ASN A 306 19.42 33.70 12.79
C ASN A 306 20.90 33.41 12.52
N LEU A 307 21.32 32.15 12.67
CA LEU A 307 22.60 31.69 12.15
C LEU A 307 22.39 31.00 10.80
N ILE A 308 22.45 31.81 9.75
CA ILE A 308 22.75 31.39 8.39
C ILE A 308 24.22 30.94 8.39
N ILE A 309 24.47 29.66 8.12
CA ILE A 309 25.82 29.13 7.92
C ILE A 309 26.29 29.56 6.52
N ILE A 310 27.20 30.53 6.47
CA ILE A 310 28.04 30.82 5.29
C ILE A 310 29.28 29.91 5.40
N LEU A 311 29.47 29.07 4.39
CA LEU A 311 30.68 28.27 4.18
C LEU A 311 31.78 29.13 3.52
N GLY A 312 32.98 29.10 4.10
CA GLY A 312 34.26 29.60 3.56
C GLY A 312 35.13 30.19 4.68
N ALA A 313 36.41 29.90 4.84
CA ALA A 313 37.37 29.12 4.07
C ALA A 313 38.61 28.86 4.95
N LEU A 314 39.38 27.83 4.61
CA LEU A 314 40.85 27.81 4.61
C LEU A 314 41.31 26.83 3.53
#